data_AF-A0A7S3QA46-F1
#
_entry.id   AF-A0A7S3QA46-F1
#
_cell.length_a   1.000
_cell.length_b   1.000
_cell.length_c   1.000
_cell.angle_alpha   90.00
_cell.angle_beta   90.00
_cell.angle_gamma   90.00
#
_symmetry.space_group_name_H-M   'P 1'
#
loop_
_entity.id
_entity.type
_entity.pdbx_description
1 polymer ?
#
loop_
_entity_poly.entity_id
_entity_poly.type
_entity_poly.pdbx_seq_one_letter_code
_entity_poly.pdbx_strand_id
1 'polypeptide(L)'
;HYYMYYPLVNIALVLGDQGKYEEALNNYTIALIIADYKWGSDHERVAYILYNMGNVYRMQRKYDEAIDILNRALAIRKEKLGQDHWQTALTLSSIADVLNDQGKYEEAMEKY
;
A
#
# COMPACT_ATOMS: atom_id res chain seq x y z
N HIS A 1 -5.34 -18.34 -14.19
CA HIS A 1 -5.60 -19.02 -12.91
C HIS A 1 -5.39 -18.03 -11.75
N TYR A 2 -6.48 -17.53 -11.14
CA TYR A 2 -6.47 -16.43 -10.16
C TYR A 2 -6.16 -16.88 -8.71
N TYR A 3 -6.00 -18.19 -8.51
CA TYR A 3 -5.65 -18.79 -7.22
C TYR A 3 -4.29 -18.36 -6.68
N MET A 4 -3.44 -17.74 -7.51
CA MET A 4 -2.12 -17.26 -7.10
C MET A 4 -2.16 -15.90 -6.38
N TYR A 5 -3.27 -15.15 -6.42
CA TYR A 5 -3.36 -13.85 -5.75
C TYR A 5 -3.03 -13.92 -4.26
N TYR A 6 -3.76 -14.74 -3.49
CA TYR A 6 -3.57 -14.82 -2.04
C TYR A 6 -2.20 -15.36 -1.64
N PRO A 7 -1.67 -16.44 -2.26
CA PRO A 7 -0.31 -16.89 -2.01
C PRO A 7 0.75 -15.80 -2.26
N LEU A 8 0.68 -15.07 -3.38
CA LEU A 8 1.65 -14.02 -3.70
C LEU A 8 1.64 -12.90 -2.65
N VAL A 9 0.44 -12.46 -2.26
CA VAL A 9 0.27 -11.43 -1.23
C VAL A 9 0.81 -11.91 0.12
N ASN A 10 0.49 -13.13 0.54
CA ASN A 10 0.95 -13.66 1.82
C ASN A 10 2.48 -13.88 1.85
N ILE A 11 3.05 -14.37 0.74
CA ILE A 11 4.51 -14.50 0.59
C ILE A 11 5.17 -13.12 0.66
N ALA A 12 4.62 -12.13 -0.03
CA ALA A 12 5.14 -10.77 -0.01
C ALA A 12 5.14 -10.15 1.39
N LEU A 13 4.08 -10.36 2.19
CA LEU A 13 4.03 -9.93 3.59
C LEU A 13 5.18 -10.53 4.39
N VAL A 14 5.34 -11.86 4.35
CA VAL A 14 6.39 -12.57 5.10
C VAL A 14 7.80 -12.14 4.65
N LEU A 15 8.00 -11.92 3.35
CA LEU A 15 9.27 -11.42 2.81
C LEU A 15 9.58 -10.01 3.32
N GLY A 16 8.58 -9.13 3.39
CA GLY A 16 8.71 -7.79 3.95
C GLY A 16 9.14 -7.81 5.42
N ASP A 17 8.51 -8.65 6.23
CA ASP A 17 8.85 -8.82 7.66
C ASP A 17 10.28 -9.37 7.85
N GLN A 18 10.79 -10.12 6.87
CA GLN A 18 12.17 -10.62 6.85
C GLN A 18 13.20 -9.61 6.30
N GLY A 19 12.77 -8.41 5.90
CA GLY A 19 13.63 -7.41 5.27
C GLY A 19 13.98 -7.70 3.80
N LYS A 20 13.34 -8.69 3.18
CA LYS A 20 13.54 -9.06 1.76
C LYS A 20 12.66 -8.22 0.85
N TYR A 21 12.88 -6.91 0.88
CA TYR A 21 11.96 -5.93 0.31
C TYR A 21 11.77 -6.05 -1.21
N GLU A 22 12.83 -6.29 -1.97
CA GLU A 22 12.72 -6.40 -3.43
C GLU A 22 11.95 -7.68 -3.86
N GLU A 23 12.13 -8.78 -3.14
CA GLU A 23 11.35 -10.01 -3.36
C GLU A 23 9.88 -9.79 -3.00
N ALA A 24 9.60 -9.05 -1.92
CA ALA A 24 8.24 -8.67 -1.53
C ALA A 24 7.57 -7.80 -2.60
N LEU A 25 8.25 -6.76 -3.09
CA LEU A 25 7.75 -5.87 -4.14
C LEU A 25 7.48 -6.62 -5.45
N ASN A 26 8.34 -7.58 -5.82
CA ASN A 26 8.11 -8.42 -6.99
C ASN A 26 6.82 -9.25 -6.86
N ASN A 27 6.62 -9.91 -5.71
CA ASN A 27 5.40 -10.68 -5.45
C ASN A 27 4.15 -9.79 -5.43
N TYR A 28 4.22 -8.60 -4.81
CA TYR A 28 3.13 -7.64 -4.85
C TYR A 28 2.84 -7.14 -6.27
N THR A 29 3.85 -6.91 -7.10
CA THR A 29 3.68 -6.48 -8.50
C THR A 29 2.92 -7.53 -9.30
N ILE A 30 3.26 -8.81 -9.15
CA ILE A 30 2.54 -9.91 -9.81
C ILE A 30 1.11 -9.99 -9.29
N ALA A 31 0.90 -9.88 -7.97
CA ALA A 31 -0.43 -9.88 -7.37
C ALA A 31 -1.27 -8.69 -7.86
N LEU A 32 -0.66 -7.53 -8.07
CA LEU A 32 -1.28 -6.31 -8.56
C LEU A 32 -1.78 -6.49 -9.99
N ILE A 33 -0.96 -7.08 -10.87
CA ILE A 33 -1.36 -7.40 -12.26
C ILE A 33 -2.55 -8.35 -12.27
N ILE A 34 -2.54 -9.39 -11.42
CA ILE A 34 -3.67 -10.33 -11.32
C ILE A 34 -4.92 -9.61 -10.81
N ALA A 35 -4.75 -8.73 -9.82
CA ALA A 35 -5.88 -8.04 -9.20
C ALA A 35 -6.54 -7.05 -10.14
N ASP A 36 -5.73 -6.25 -10.84
CA ASP A 36 -6.15 -5.31 -11.85
C ASP A 36 -6.91 -6.00 -12.99
N TYR A 37 -6.32 -7.07 -13.55
CA TYR A 37 -6.95 -7.84 -14.63
C TYR A 37 -8.28 -8.49 -14.21
N LYS A 38 -8.39 -8.97 -12.97
CA LYS A 38 -9.55 -9.77 -12.54
C LYS A 38 -10.69 -8.95 -11.94
N TRP A 39 -10.35 -7.91 -11.19
CA TRP A 39 -11.33 -7.13 -10.43
C TRP A 39 -11.39 -5.65 -10.81
N GLY A 40 -10.42 -5.15 -11.59
CA GLY A 40 -10.31 -3.74 -11.95
C GLY A 40 -9.33 -2.97 -11.06
N SER A 41 -8.80 -1.89 -11.62
CA SER A 41 -7.80 -1.01 -10.99
C SER A 41 -8.33 -0.26 -9.77
N ASP A 42 -9.65 -0.14 -9.63
CA ASP A 42 -10.38 0.54 -8.58
C ASP A 42 -10.89 -0.41 -7.48
N HIS A 43 -10.49 -1.69 -7.52
CA HIS A 43 -10.95 -2.68 -6.55
C HIS A 43 -10.20 -2.60 -5.21
N GLU A 44 -10.88 -2.91 -4.10
CA GLU A 44 -10.30 -2.93 -2.74
C GLU A 44 -9.02 -3.78 -2.61
N ARG A 45 -8.89 -4.84 -3.42
CA ARG A 45 -7.72 -5.74 -3.49
C ARG A 45 -6.50 -5.05 -4.07
N VAL A 46 -6.70 -4.15 -5.04
CA VAL A 46 -5.64 -3.30 -5.58
C VAL A 46 -5.17 -2.32 -4.51
N ALA A 47 -6.11 -1.68 -3.81
CA ALA A 47 -5.77 -0.81 -2.68
C ALA A 47 -5.02 -1.53 -1.56
N TYR A 48 -5.39 -2.77 -1.25
CA TYR A 48 -4.71 -3.60 -0.27
C TYR A 48 -3.24 -3.88 -0.66
N ILE A 49 -2.99 -4.22 -1.93
CA ILE A 49 -1.61 -4.46 -2.40
C ILE A 49 -0.80 -3.16 -2.36
N LEU A 50 -1.34 -2.06 -2.91
CA LEU A 50 -0.68 -0.76 -2.93
C LEU A 50 -0.33 -0.32 -1.50
N TYR A 51 -1.27 -0.44 -0.56
CA TYR A 51 -1.03 -0.13 0.85
C TYR A 51 0.20 -0.87 1.40
N ASN A 52 0.30 -2.18 1.15
CA ASN A 52 1.43 -2.97 1.64
C ASN A 52 2.75 -2.65 0.90
N MET A 53 2.71 -2.37 -0.40
CA MET A 53 3.88 -1.88 -1.13
C MET A 53 4.39 -0.56 -0.55
N GLY A 54 3.49 0.36 -0.17
CA GLY A 54 3.83 1.60 0.50
C GLY A 54 4.59 1.38 1.81
N ASN A 55 4.13 0.42 2.63
CA ASN A 55 4.84 0.03 3.86
C ASN A 55 6.24 -0.56 3.57
N VAL A 56 6.38 -1.37 2.51
CA VAL A 56 7.69 -1.89 2.10
C VAL A 56 8.64 -0.77 1.63
N TYR A 57 8.14 0.24 0.93
CA TYR A 57 8.94 1.42 0.58
C TYR A 57 9.33 2.24 1.81
N ARG A 58 8.40 2.43 2.76
CA ARG A 58 8.68 3.08 4.05
C ARG A 58 9.83 2.38 4.80
N MET A 59 9.80 1.06 4.91
CA MET A 59 10.85 0.28 5.57
C MET A 59 12.22 0.41 4.88
N GLN A 60 12.25 0.71 3.59
CA GLN A 60 13.46 1.02 2.82
C GLN A 60 13.90 2.49 2.90
N ARG A 61 13.18 3.35 3.63
CA ARG A 61 13.36 4.81 3.66
C ARG A 61 13.16 5.48 2.30
N LYS A 62 12.44 4.82 1.38
CA LYS A 62 12.00 5.34 0.08
C LYS A 62 10.68 6.10 0.28
N TYR A 63 10.75 7.22 0.99
CA TYR A 63 9.57 7.89 1.54
C TYR A 63 8.66 8.49 0.46
N ASP A 64 9.23 9.07 -0.59
CA ASP A 64 8.45 9.68 -1.66
C ASP A 64 7.68 8.60 -2.45
N GLU A 65 8.31 7.46 -2.73
CA GLU A 65 7.67 6.30 -3.36
C GLU A 65 6.58 5.69 -2.47
N ALA A 66 6.81 5.64 -1.15
CA ALA A 66 5.81 5.19 -0.18
C ALA A 66 4.57 6.10 -0.19
N ILE A 67 4.77 7.42 -0.18
CA ILE A 67 3.69 8.41 -0.20
C ILE A 67 2.88 8.32 -1.51
N ASP A 68 3.55 8.24 -2.67
CA ASP A 68 2.86 8.13 -3.97
C ASP A 68 1.94 6.89 -4.01
N ILE A 69 2.50 5.74 -3.62
CA ILE A 69 1.77 4.47 -3.64
C ILE A 69 0.64 4.43 -2.60
N LEU A 70 0.85 4.97 -1.39
CA LEU A 70 -0.19 5.06 -0.37
C LEU A 70 -1.32 6.01 -0.80
N ASN A 71 -1.01 7.11 -1.49
CA ASN A 71 -2.04 8.01 -2.04
C ASN A 71 -2.92 7.32 -3.07
N ARG A 72 -2.35 6.45 -3.91
CA ARG A 72 -3.13 5.63 -4.86
C ARG A 72 -4.04 4.65 -4.11
N ALA A 73 -3.55 4.00 -3.06
CA ALA A 73 -4.39 3.14 -2.21
C ALA A 73 -5.51 3.93 -1.52
N LEU A 74 -5.20 5.15 -1.05
CA LEU A 74 -6.14 6.04 -0.38
C LEU A 74 -7.27 6.49 -1.33
N ALA A 75 -6.94 6.84 -2.58
CA ALA A 75 -7.93 7.26 -3.57
C ALA A 75 -8.98 6.16 -3.80
N ILE A 76 -8.53 4.91 -3.99
CA ILE A 76 -9.42 3.76 -4.17
C ILE A 76 -10.28 3.53 -2.91
N ARG A 77 -9.69 3.55 -1.72
CA ARG A 77 -10.44 3.33 -0.46
C ARG A 77 -11.45 4.44 -0.20
N LYS A 78 -11.11 5.70 -0.45
CA LYS A 78 -12.05 6.83 -0.36
C LYS A 78 -13.23 6.65 -1.30
N GLU A 79 -12.98 6.23 -2.55
CA GLU A 79 -14.04 6.03 -3.55
C GLU A 79 -14.94 4.84 -3.21
N LYS A 80 -14.37 3.69 -2.81
CA LYS A 80 -15.12 2.45 -2.63
C LYS A 80 -15.71 2.25 -1.24
N LEU A 81 -15.05 2.78 -0.21
CA LEU A 81 -15.40 2.52 1.20
C LEU A 81 -15.87 3.79 1.92
N GLY A 82 -15.54 4.97 1.40
CA GLY A 82 -15.83 6.26 2.02
C GLY A 82 -14.70 6.77 2.92
N GLN A 83 -14.82 8.03 3.32
CA GLN A 83 -13.79 8.73 4.11
C GLN A 83 -13.68 8.19 5.54
N ASP A 84 -14.80 7.84 6.16
CA ASP A 84 -14.88 7.41 7.57
C ASP A 84 -14.59 5.90 7.77
N HIS A 85 -14.32 5.17 6.69
CA HIS A 85 -14.05 3.74 6.77
C HIS A 85 -12.67 3.47 7.39
N TRP A 86 -12.59 2.44 8.24
CA TRP A 86 -11.37 2.11 8.99
C TRP A 86 -10.14 1.86 8.10
N GLN A 87 -10.31 1.28 6.91
CA GLN A 87 -9.21 1.09 5.96
C GLN A 87 -8.72 2.39 5.34
N THR A 88 -9.61 3.37 5.16
CA THR A 88 -9.25 4.71 4.68
C THR A 88 -8.44 5.44 5.75
N ALA A 89 -8.93 5.42 7.00
CA ALA A 89 -8.21 5.95 8.16
C ALA A 89 -6.83 5.29 8.31
N LEU A 90 -6.75 3.96 8.16
CA LEU A 90 -5.48 3.23 8.23
C LEU A 90 -4.46 3.72 7.18
N THR A 91 -4.89 3.94 5.93
CA THR A 91 -3.98 4.49 4.91
C THR A 91 -3.52 5.90 5.25
N LEU A 92 -4.42 6.76 5.75
CA LEU A 92 -4.09 8.12 6.17
C LEU A 92 -3.02 8.10 7.28
N SER A 93 -3.22 7.27 8.31
CA SER A 93 -2.24 7.09 9.38
C SER A 93 -0.89 6.60 8.83
N SER A 94 -0.87 5.66 7.88
CA SER A 94 0.39 5.23 7.26
C SER A 94 1.08 6.34 6.47
N ILE A 95 0.35 7.24 5.81
CA ILE A 95 0.97 8.39 5.13
C ILE A 95 1.56 9.37 6.13
N ALA A 96 0.83 9.68 7.22
CA ALA A 96 1.30 10.56 8.28
C ALA A 96 2.57 9.99 8.95
N ASP A 97 2.60 8.68 9.20
CA ASP A 97 3.76 7.95 9.68
C ASP A 97 4.98 8.08 8.75
N VAL A 98 4.78 7.94 7.43
CA VAL A 98 5.87 8.10 6.44
C VAL A 98 6.41 9.52 6.44
N LEU A 99 5.53 10.52 6.48
CA LEU A 99 5.93 11.93 6.55
C LEU A 99 6.71 12.23 7.84
N ASN A 100 6.28 11.66 8.96
CA ASN A 100 7.00 11.76 10.23
C ASN A 100 8.39 11.11 10.15
N ASP A 101 8.50 9.92 9.57
CA ASP A 101 9.78 9.23 9.35
C ASP A 101 10.72 10.00 8.39
N GLN A 102 10.14 10.79 7.47
CA GLN A 102 10.87 11.70 6.56
C GLN A 102 11.27 13.04 7.24
N GLY A 103 10.79 13.31 8.46
CA GLY A 103 11.01 14.58 9.16
C GLY A 103 10.09 15.73 8.70
N LYS A 104 9.04 15.43 7.93
CA LYS A 104 8.05 16.39 7.41
C LYS A 104 6.78 16.42 8.26
N TYR A 105 6.96 16.61 9.57
CA TYR A 105 5.87 16.58 10.54
C TYR A 105 4.78 17.64 10.26
N GLU A 106 5.18 18.82 9.80
CA GLU A 106 4.27 19.93 9.48
C GLU A 106 3.36 19.58 8.29
N GLU A 107 3.91 18.95 7.24
CA GLU A 107 3.14 18.48 6.09
C GLU A 107 2.13 17.37 6.47
N ALA A 108 2.45 16.53 7.47
CA ALA A 108 1.53 15.51 7.96
C ALA A 108 0.30 16.13 8.64
N MET A 109 0.50 17.07 9.57
CA MET A 109 -0.58 17.72 10.32
C MET A 109 -1.48 18.61 9.44
N GLU A 110 -0.92 19.21 8.40
CA GLU A 110 -1.70 20.08 7.50
C GLU A 110 -2.64 19.27 6.59
N LYS A 111 -2.23 18.07 6.20
CA LYS A 111 -2.83 17.35 5.07
C LYS A 111 -3.75 16.19 5.48
N TYR A 112 -3.54 15.59 6.66
CA TYR A 112 -4.20 14.34 7.09
C TYR A 112 -4.61 14.37 8.56
#